data_AF-A0A7C5BGT1-F1
#
_entry.id   AF-A0A7C5BGT1-F1
#
_cell.length_a   1.000
_cell.length_b   1.000
_cell.length_c   1.000
_cell.angle_alpha   90.00
_cell.angle_beta   90.00
_cell.angle_gamma   90.00
#
_symmetry.space_group_name_H-M   'P 1'
#
loop_
_entity.id
_entity.type
_entity.pdbx_description
1 polymer ?
#
loop_
_entity_poly.entity_id
_entity_poly.type
_entity_poly.pdbx_seq_one_letter_code
_entity_poly.pdbx_strand_id
1 'polypeptide(L)'
;NRSGLPLVEIITEPDFTTAEEVSDWLEKLLHNLSYLKIVDSNAGIKVDVNVNIPGKTQRVEIKNISSIEGIKKAIEYELKRQIKEGGKEKETRRWDDSKEKTMVMRKKEGAEDYRFLNDPDLQELVIDDKFIENLKKKIPEMPEVKLEKLIKKYNIDKHDAEILTKNIDLVEFYEKVAEKINPHFALPWVTVELLRFLNYNQTSLDKIDLKIEHFVSLLKLVKDGKITPLKAKEILDKFYPKSFMPSDVDEKISNHQEIEKIVKEVINENKKAVEDYHKGEQKAFDFLMGKIMEKTKKRADFKVAREILKKLLE
;
A
#
# COMPACT_ATOMS: atom_id res chain seq x y z
N ASN A 1 27.36 -14.00 6.31
CA ASN A 1 26.09 -14.35 5.62
C ASN A 1 25.60 -13.33 4.60
N ARG A 2 26.14 -12.09 4.52
CA ARG A 2 25.74 -11.08 3.49
C ARG A 2 26.83 -10.79 2.43
N SER A 3 28.01 -11.40 2.54
CA SER A 3 29.10 -11.21 1.57
C SER A 3 28.74 -11.88 0.24
N GLY A 4 29.03 -11.21 -0.88
CA GLY A 4 28.79 -11.74 -2.23
C GLY A 4 27.34 -11.68 -2.73
N LEU A 5 26.43 -11.00 -2.01
CA LEU A 5 25.09 -10.76 -2.53
C LEU A 5 25.16 -9.80 -3.74
N PRO A 6 24.43 -10.08 -4.84
CA PRO A 6 24.37 -9.18 -5.99
C PRO A 6 23.85 -7.79 -5.59
N LEU A 7 24.54 -6.76 -6.03
CA LEU A 7 24.16 -5.36 -5.82
C LEU A 7 24.20 -4.60 -7.14
N VAL A 8 23.32 -3.62 -7.26
CA VAL A 8 23.33 -2.64 -8.34
C VAL A 8 23.46 -1.27 -7.71
N GLU A 9 24.48 -0.53 -8.10
CA GLU A 9 24.67 0.86 -7.68
C GLU A 9 24.11 1.79 -8.76
N ILE A 10 23.19 2.68 -8.38
CA ILE A 10 22.61 3.69 -9.27
C ILE A 10 23.10 5.04 -8.79
N ILE A 11 23.96 5.68 -9.58
CA ILE A 11 24.47 7.02 -9.31
C ILE A 11 23.74 7.97 -10.25
N THR A 12 23.08 8.99 -9.69
CA THR A 12 22.42 10.04 -10.48
C THR A 12 23.38 11.19 -10.74
N GLU A 13 23.16 11.91 -11.82
CA GLU A 13 23.70 13.26 -11.99
C GLU A 13 23.12 14.20 -10.89
N PRO A 14 23.83 15.29 -10.54
CA PRO A 14 23.41 16.21 -9.47
C PRO A 14 22.31 17.18 -9.94
N ASP A 15 21.20 16.64 -10.47
CA ASP A 15 20.13 17.42 -11.10
C ASP A 15 19.00 17.84 -10.13
N PHE A 16 19.00 17.30 -8.91
CA PHE A 16 17.98 17.63 -7.90
C PHE A 16 18.29 18.96 -7.22
N THR A 17 17.26 19.80 -7.12
CA THR A 17 17.33 21.14 -6.50
C THR A 17 16.61 21.21 -5.16
N THR A 18 15.68 20.28 -4.89
CA THR A 18 14.93 20.22 -3.64
C THR A 18 14.91 18.82 -3.03
N ALA A 19 14.67 18.76 -1.72
CA ALA A 19 14.50 17.50 -1.00
C ALA A 19 13.25 16.73 -1.46
N GLU A 20 12.23 17.45 -1.97
CA GLU A 20 11.01 16.85 -2.52
C GLU A 20 11.30 16.11 -3.82
N GLU A 21 12.05 16.73 -4.74
CA GLU A 21 12.42 16.09 -6.02
C GLU A 21 13.19 14.78 -5.79
N VAL A 22 14.08 14.73 -4.80
CA VAL A 22 14.81 13.50 -4.43
C VAL A 22 13.84 12.44 -3.92
N SER A 23 12.88 12.83 -3.07
CA SER A 23 11.90 11.91 -2.50
C SER A 23 10.98 11.35 -3.58
N ASP A 24 10.44 12.22 -4.44
CA ASP A 24 9.59 11.85 -5.58
C ASP A 24 10.30 10.91 -6.56
N TRP A 25 11.57 11.20 -6.86
CA TRP A 25 12.38 10.35 -7.74
C TRP A 25 12.63 8.98 -7.13
N LEU A 26 12.99 8.93 -5.84
CA LEU A 26 13.17 7.67 -5.13
C LEU A 26 11.88 6.86 -5.07
N GLU A 27 10.74 7.47 -4.77
CA GLU A 27 9.44 6.80 -4.77
C GLU A 27 9.13 6.18 -6.13
N LYS A 28 9.33 6.95 -7.22
CA LYS A 28 9.15 6.45 -8.59
C LYS A 28 10.12 5.32 -8.93
N LEU A 29 11.38 5.42 -8.53
CA LEU A 29 12.37 4.36 -8.75
C LEU A 29 11.95 3.08 -8.02
N LEU A 30 11.62 3.17 -6.73
CA LEU A 30 11.15 2.04 -5.92
C LEU A 30 9.90 1.41 -6.54
N HIS A 31 8.98 2.25 -6.99
CA HIS A 31 7.77 1.82 -7.65
C HIS A 31 8.06 1.01 -8.93
N ASN A 32 8.93 1.53 -9.81
CA ASN A 32 9.34 0.85 -11.03
C ASN A 32 10.10 -0.46 -10.75
N LEU A 33 11.01 -0.45 -9.76
CA LEU A 33 11.76 -1.63 -9.35
C LEU A 33 10.85 -2.74 -8.78
N SER A 34 9.77 -2.36 -8.09
CA SER A 34 8.78 -3.32 -7.58
C SER A 34 8.10 -4.10 -8.71
N TYR A 35 7.85 -3.44 -9.85
CA TYR A 35 7.26 -4.08 -11.03
C TYR A 35 8.21 -5.07 -11.69
N LEU A 36 9.51 -4.80 -11.65
CA LEU A 36 10.53 -5.72 -12.17
C LEU A 36 10.66 -6.99 -11.32
N LYS A 37 10.18 -6.99 -10.07
CA LYS A 37 10.31 -8.10 -9.10
C LYS A 37 11.77 -8.58 -8.90
N ILE A 38 12.73 -7.65 -9.01
CA ILE A 38 14.18 -7.93 -8.90
C ILE A 38 14.78 -7.56 -7.54
N VAL A 39 14.07 -6.77 -6.74
CA VAL A 39 14.56 -6.33 -5.41
C VAL A 39 14.08 -7.32 -4.36
N ASP A 40 15.01 -7.96 -3.67
CA ASP A 40 14.69 -8.76 -2.49
C ASP A 40 14.15 -7.84 -1.39
N SER A 41 12.92 -8.11 -0.96
CA SER A 41 12.25 -7.38 0.11
C SER A 41 13.01 -7.41 1.45
N ASN A 42 13.93 -8.38 1.64
CA ASN A 42 14.78 -8.50 2.83
C ASN A 42 16.14 -7.80 2.68
N ALA A 43 16.61 -7.55 1.45
CA ALA A 43 17.92 -6.94 1.21
C ALA A 43 17.92 -5.43 1.49
N GLY A 44 16.75 -4.79 1.35
CA GLY A 44 16.55 -3.36 1.57
C GLY A 44 17.28 -2.49 0.54
N ILE A 45 16.83 -1.25 0.39
CA ILE A 45 17.48 -0.26 -0.46
C ILE A 45 18.23 0.72 0.44
N LYS A 46 19.48 1.02 0.06
CA LYS A 46 20.33 1.97 0.76
C LYS A 46 20.52 3.18 -0.12
N VAL A 47 20.36 4.36 0.48
CA VAL A 47 20.53 5.63 -0.20
C VAL A 47 21.49 6.48 0.61
N ASP A 48 22.55 6.92 -0.05
CA ASP A 48 23.44 7.96 0.43
C ASP A 48 23.16 9.23 -0.38
N VAL A 49 23.10 10.39 0.27
CA VAL A 49 22.68 11.64 -0.37
C VAL A 49 23.82 12.64 -0.37
N ASN A 50 24.04 13.29 -1.51
CA ASN A 50 25.05 14.33 -1.65
C ASN A 50 24.38 15.70 -1.72
N VAL A 51 24.77 16.62 -0.84
CA VAL A 51 24.14 17.94 -0.72
C VAL A 51 25.20 19.04 -0.71
N ASN A 52 24.97 20.08 -1.52
CA ASN A 52 25.69 21.34 -1.44
C ASN A 52 24.82 22.49 -1.96
N ILE A 53 25.26 23.71 -1.66
CA ILE A 53 24.73 24.94 -2.23
C ILE A 53 25.66 25.35 -3.37
N PRO A 54 25.20 25.32 -4.64
CA PRO A 54 26.03 25.63 -5.79
C PRO A 54 26.76 26.98 -5.64
N GLY A 55 28.06 26.97 -5.89
CA GLY A 55 28.91 28.17 -5.80
C GLY A 55 29.15 28.72 -4.39
N LYS A 56 28.56 28.13 -3.33
CA LYS A 56 28.71 28.60 -1.94
C LYS A 56 29.35 27.59 -1.01
N THR A 57 29.03 26.31 -1.16
CA THR A 57 29.53 25.26 -0.28
C THR A 57 30.04 24.04 -1.05
N GLN A 58 30.90 23.27 -0.40
CA GLN A 58 31.42 21.99 -0.85
C GLN A 58 30.42 20.86 -0.57
N ARG A 59 30.58 19.76 -1.30
CA ARG A 59 29.76 18.56 -1.20
C ARG A 59 29.85 17.89 0.16
N VAL A 60 28.70 17.68 0.79
CA VAL A 60 28.54 16.84 1.97
C VAL A 60 27.78 15.57 1.59
N GLU A 61 28.36 14.42 1.94
CA GLU A 61 27.76 13.10 1.75
C GLU A 61 27.10 12.67 3.06
N ILE A 62 25.78 12.48 3.05
CA ILE A 62 24.99 12.04 4.21
C ILE A 62 24.71 10.54 4.06
N LYS A 63 25.11 9.78 5.06
CA LYS A 63 24.91 8.32 5.15
C LYS A 63 23.94 7.94 6.26
N ASN A 64 23.55 6.66 6.26
CA ASN A 64 22.71 6.03 7.28
C ASN A 64 21.33 6.68 7.36
N ILE A 65 20.63 6.70 6.23
CA ILE A 65 19.25 7.16 6.15
C ILE A 65 18.37 5.95 5.83
N SER A 66 17.37 5.69 6.68
CA SER A 66 16.57 4.45 6.62
C SER A 66 15.18 4.63 6.00
N SER A 67 14.75 5.87 5.74
CA SER A 67 13.43 6.16 5.19
C SER A 67 13.47 7.36 4.24
N ILE A 68 12.52 7.42 3.31
CA ILE A 68 12.36 8.56 2.38
C ILE A 68 12.12 9.86 3.16
N GLU A 69 11.27 9.80 4.20
CA GLU A 69 11.06 10.94 5.10
C GLU A 69 12.36 11.38 5.80
N GLY A 70 13.19 10.41 6.22
CA GLY A 70 14.51 10.69 6.79
C GLY A 70 15.45 11.37 5.77
N ILE A 71 15.36 10.99 4.49
CA ILE A 71 16.14 11.61 3.41
C ILE A 71 15.75 13.07 3.25
N LYS A 72 14.45 13.35 3.19
CA LYS A 72 13.93 14.71 3.08
C LYS A 72 14.42 15.59 4.23
N LYS A 73 14.23 15.13 5.46
CA LYS A 73 14.68 15.82 6.68
C LYS A 73 16.18 16.03 6.71
N ALA A 74 16.96 15.02 6.33
CA ALA A 74 18.42 15.10 6.30
C ALA A 74 18.92 16.16 5.32
N ILE A 75 18.35 16.21 4.10
CA ILE A 75 18.69 17.23 3.09
C ILE A 75 18.33 18.61 3.60
N GLU A 76 17.10 18.81 4.11
CA GLU A 76 16.65 20.11 4.59
C GLU A 76 17.48 20.62 5.78
N TYR A 77 17.79 19.75 6.73
CA TYR A 77 18.67 20.07 7.85
C TYR A 77 20.05 20.48 7.35
N GLU A 78 20.61 19.69 6.43
CA GLU A 78 21.96 19.91 5.91
C GLU A 78 22.06 21.23 5.13
N LEU A 79 21.06 21.56 4.30
CA LEU A 79 20.98 22.84 3.62
C LEU A 79 20.91 24.01 4.63
N LYS A 80 20.06 23.91 5.66
CA LYS A 80 19.97 24.94 6.72
C LYS A 80 21.30 25.12 7.45
N ARG A 81 21.99 24.02 7.76
CA ARG A 81 23.31 24.05 8.39
C ARG A 81 24.34 24.73 7.49
N GLN A 82 24.40 24.33 6.23
CA GLN A 82 25.33 24.90 5.24
C GLN A 82 25.09 26.39 4.99
N ILE A 83 23.84 26.88 5.07
CA ILE A 83 23.53 28.32 5.01
C ILE A 83 24.08 29.05 6.23
N LYS A 84 23.90 28.48 7.44
CA LYS A 84 24.26 29.15 8.70
C LYS A 84 25.76 29.11 8.99
N GLU A 85 26.39 27.96 8.79
CA GLU A 85 27.77 27.68 9.18
C GLU A 85 28.74 27.74 7.98
N GLY A 86 28.21 27.74 6.76
CA GLY A 86 28.99 27.50 5.55
C GLY A 86 29.28 26.01 5.33
N GLY A 87 30.10 25.72 4.32
CA GLY A 87 30.55 24.36 4.01
C GLY A 87 31.80 24.43 3.17
N LYS A 88 32.96 24.64 3.81
CA LYS A 88 34.22 24.87 3.09
C LYS A 88 34.98 23.58 2.76
N GLU A 89 34.64 22.48 3.43
CA GLU A 89 35.33 21.19 3.32
C GLU A 89 34.36 20.11 2.81
N LYS A 90 34.91 19.09 2.14
CA LYS A 90 34.17 17.87 1.82
C LYS A 90 34.03 17.03 3.08
N GLU A 91 32.81 16.66 3.44
CA GLU A 91 32.52 15.90 4.65
C GLU A 91 31.68 14.67 4.34
N THR A 92 31.88 13.61 5.12
CA THR A 92 30.90 12.53 5.25
C THR A 92 30.24 12.66 6.61
N ARG A 93 28.93 12.75 6.62
CA ARG A 93 28.10 12.90 7.81
C ARG A 93 27.12 11.74 7.92
N ARG A 94 26.68 11.48 9.15
CA ARG A 94 25.63 10.51 9.47
C ARG A 94 24.35 11.25 9.84
N TRP A 95 23.22 10.78 9.34
CA TRP A 95 21.92 11.18 9.86
C TRP A 95 21.62 10.45 11.18
N ASP A 96 21.21 11.21 12.21
CA ASP A 96 20.70 10.71 13.49
C ASP A 96 19.20 11.03 13.58
N ASP A 97 18.36 10.03 13.28
CA ASP A 97 16.89 10.17 13.32
C ASP A 97 16.37 10.61 14.69
N SER A 98 17.01 10.18 15.79
CA SER A 98 16.55 10.51 17.15
C SER A 98 16.75 11.97 17.50
N LYS A 99 17.77 12.60 16.91
CA LYS A 99 18.14 13.99 17.16
C LYS A 99 17.80 14.93 16.00
N GLU A 100 17.23 14.37 14.92
CA GLU A 100 16.92 15.04 13.65
C GLU A 100 18.06 15.96 13.16
N LYS A 101 19.30 15.44 13.17
CA LYS A 101 20.48 16.21 12.76
C LYS A 101 21.56 15.37 12.08
N THR A 102 22.38 16.03 11.25
CA THR A 102 23.58 15.43 10.68
C THR A 102 24.79 15.56 11.63
N MET A 103 25.49 14.46 11.88
CA MET A 103 26.71 14.41 12.70
C MET A 103 27.93 14.13 11.83
N VAL A 104 29.04 14.85 12.05
CA VAL A 104 30.30 14.59 11.35
C VAL A 104 30.77 13.17 11.65
N MET A 105 31.07 12.39 10.60
CA MET A 105 31.80 11.13 10.75
C MET A 105 33.27 11.31 10.44
N ARG A 106 33.56 11.85 9.25
CA ARG A 106 34.92 12.07 8.77
C ARG A 106 34.97 13.33 7.91
N LYS A 107 36.08 14.07 8.04
CA LYS A 107 36.47 15.11 7.10
C LYS A 107 37.31 14.46 6.00
N LYS A 108 36.98 14.70 4.73
CA LYS A 108 37.76 14.16 3.60
C LYS A 108 38.93 15.12 3.34
N GLU A 109 40.12 14.76 3.79
CA GLU A 109 41.36 15.53 3.52
C GLU A 109 41.87 15.35 2.08
N GLY A 110 41.35 14.35 1.32
CA GLY A 110 41.67 14.09 -0.08
C GLY A 110 40.69 13.12 -0.76
N ALA A 111 40.91 12.81 -2.04
CA ALA A 111 40.20 11.72 -2.72
C ALA A 111 40.76 10.36 -2.27
N GLU A 112 39.89 9.37 -2.01
CA GLU A 112 40.35 8.02 -1.67
C GLU A 112 40.92 7.34 -2.93
N ASP A 113 42.15 6.82 -2.82
CA ASP A 113 42.75 5.99 -3.87
C ASP A 113 42.28 4.54 -3.71
N TYR A 114 41.20 4.22 -4.45
CA TYR A 114 40.61 2.89 -4.46
C TYR A 114 41.43 1.87 -5.26
N ARG A 115 42.46 2.30 -6.01
CA ARG A 115 43.34 1.43 -6.81
C ARG A 115 42.55 0.44 -7.68
N PHE A 116 41.55 0.95 -8.40
CA PHE A 116 40.74 0.14 -9.30
C PHE A 116 41.63 -0.57 -10.34
N LEU A 117 41.45 -1.88 -10.48
CA LEU A 117 42.08 -2.73 -11.47
C LEU A 117 41.04 -3.70 -12.03
N ASN A 118 41.22 -4.10 -13.29
CA ASN A 118 40.36 -5.13 -13.90
C ASN A 118 40.57 -6.45 -13.17
N ASP A 119 39.48 -7.08 -12.75
CA ASP A 119 39.53 -8.36 -12.06
C ASP A 119 40.01 -9.45 -13.03
N PRO A 120 41.20 -10.05 -12.84
CA PRO A 120 41.75 -11.03 -13.78
C PRO A 120 41.03 -12.39 -13.72
N ASP A 121 40.26 -12.64 -12.65
CA ASP A 121 39.51 -13.89 -12.48
C ASP A 121 38.15 -13.83 -13.23
N LEU A 122 37.71 -12.64 -13.63
CA LEU A 122 36.46 -12.43 -14.37
C LEU A 122 36.72 -12.24 -15.87
N GLN A 123 36.04 -13.04 -16.68
CA GLN A 123 36.03 -12.84 -18.13
C GLN A 123 35.17 -11.63 -18.51
N GLU A 124 35.53 -10.99 -19.62
CA GLU A 124 34.72 -9.90 -20.19
C GLU A 124 33.31 -10.40 -20.53
N LEU A 125 32.31 -9.67 -20.05
CA LEU A 125 30.91 -9.95 -20.36
C LEU A 125 30.53 -9.26 -21.68
N VAL A 126 30.35 -10.05 -22.74
CA VAL A 126 29.87 -9.54 -24.03
C VAL A 126 28.34 -9.52 -24.04
N ILE A 127 27.76 -8.33 -24.11
CA ILE A 127 26.31 -8.11 -24.18
C ILE A 127 25.95 -7.82 -25.64
N ASP A 128 25.44 -8.82 -26.34
CA ASP A 128 25.03 -8.68 -27.75
C ASP A 128 23.59 -8.15 -27.92
N ASP A 129 23.27 -7.66 -29.12
CA ASP A 129 21.94 -7.12 -29.42
C ASP A 129 20.83 -8.15 -29.20
N LYS A 130 21.11 -9.42 -29.50
CA LYS A 130 20.16 -10.52 -29.30
C LYS A 130 19.81 -10.72 -27.83
N PHE A 131 20.80 -10.61 -26.93
CA PHE A 131 20.61 -10.65 -25.49
C PHE A 131 19.76 -9.47 -25.03
N ILE A 132 20.05 -8.26 -25.51
CA ILE A 132 19.27 -7.05 -25.20
C ILE A 132 17.81 -7.20 -25.66
N GLU A 133 17.57 -7.65 -26.88
CA GLU A 133 16.22 -7.88 -27.42
C GLU A 133 15.43 -8.93 -26.63
N ASN A 134 16.10 -10.01 -26.22
CA ASN A 134 15.49 -11.04 -25.40
C ASN A 134 15.14 -10.52 -23.99
N LEU A 135 15.98 -9.65 -23.40
CA LEU A 135 15.67 -9.01 -22.14
C LEU A 135 14.51 -8.03 -22.26
N LYS A 136 14.47 -7.19 -23.30
CA LYS A 136 13.37 -6.25 -23.55
C LYS A 136 12.00 -6.93 -23.59
N LYS A 137 11.92 -8.15 -24.14
CA LYS A 137 10.68 -8.96 -24.17
C LYS A 137 10.26 -9.51 -22.81
N LYS A 138 11.19 -9.60 -21.84
CA LYS A 138 10.94 -10.11 -20.48
C LYS A 138 10.64 -9.00 -19.47
N ILE A 139 11.00 -7.76 -19.78
CA ILE A 139 10.72 -6.62 -18.91
C ILE A 139 9.20 -6.43 -18.83
N PRO A 140 8.60 -6.45 -17.62
CA PRO A 140 7.19 -6.21 -17.45
C PRO A 140 6.82 -4.78 -17.85
N GLU A 141 5.54 -4.57 -18.15
CA GLU A 141 5.03 -3.25 -18.48
C GLU A 141 5.23 -2.29 -17.31
N MET A 142 5.68 -1.07 -17.62
CA MET A 142 5.87 -0.03 -16.61
C MET A 142 4.54 0.36 -15.95
N PRO A 143 4.55 0.80 -14.68
CA PRO A 143 3.32 1.12 -13.94
C PRO A 143 2.41 2.12 -14.66
N GLU A 144 2.99 3.17 -15.25
CA GLU A 144 2.26 4.23 -15.98
C GLU A 144 1.52 3.67 -17.21
N VAL A 145 2.19 2.81 -17.98
CA VAL A 145 1.59 2.14 -19.14
C VAL A 145 0.48 1.19 -18.69
N LYS A 146 0.71 0.48 -17.58
CA LYS A 146 -0.28 -0.44 -17.03
C LYS A 146 -1.51 0.29 -16.50
N LEU A 147 -1.32 1.44 -15.83
CA LEU A 147 -2.39 2.34 -15.37
C LEU A 147 -3.32 2.72 -16.52
N GLU A 148 -2.76 3.27 -17.60
CA GLU A 148 -3.56 3.68 -18.76
C GLU A 148 -4.35 2.52 -19.37
N LYS A 149 -3.73 1.33 -19.44
CA LYS A 149 -4.40 0.13 -19.94
C LYS A 149 -5.54 -0.31 -19.04
N LEU A 150 -5.38 -0.28 -17.71
CA LEU A 150 -6.44 -0.62 -16.76
C LEU A 150 -7.64 0.33 -16.89
N ILE A 151 -7.39 1.64 -16.95
CA ILE A 151 -8.43 2.66 -17.15
C ILE A 151 -9.20 2.36 -18.44
N LYS A 152 -8.51 2.15 -19.55
CA LYS A 152 -9.15 1.87 -20.86
C LYS A 152 -9.88 0.53 -20.88
N LYS A 153 -9.28 -0.54 -20.31
CA LYS A 153 -9.80 -1.92 -20.37
C LYS A 153 -11.03 -2.12 -19.48
N TYR A 154 -11.01 -1.56 -18.28
CA TYR A 154 -12.06 -1.76 -17.28
C TYR A 154 -12.97 -0.54 -17.07
N ASN A 155 -12.73 0.56 -17.79
CA ASN A 155 -13.48 1.82 -17.70
C ASN A 155 -13.54 2.38 -16.26
N ILE A 156 -12.48 2.18 -15.48
CA ILE A 156 -12.38 2.64 -14.09
C ILE A 156 -11.78 4.05 -14.05
N ASP A 157 -12.09 4.81 -13.00
CA ASP A 157 -11.51 6.14 -12.85
C ASP A 157 -10.01 6.10 -12.53
N LYS A 158 -9.36 7.25 -12.68
CA LYS A 158 -7.92 7.41 -12.49
C LYS A 158 -7.50 7.12 -11.05
N HIS A 159 -8.32 7.48 -10.06
CA HIS A 159 -7.99 7.33 -8.65
C HIS A 159 -7.93 5.85 -8.26
N ASP A 160 -8.93 5.08 -8.64
CA ASP A 160 -8.95 3.63 -8.40
C ASP A 160 -7.82 2.91 -9.16
N ALA A 161 -7.52 3.33 -10.39
CA ALA A 161 -6.41 2.80 -11.16
C ALA A 161 -5.05 3.10 -10.48
N GLU A 162 -4.87 4.31 -9.94
CA GLU A 162 -3.68 4.69 -9.18
C GLU A 162 -3.52 3.83 -7.92
N ILE A 163 -4.62 3.54 -7.20
CA ILE A 163 -4.58 2.64 -6.05
C ILE A 163 -4.15 1.23 -6.46
N LEU A 164 -4.72 0.68 -7.52
CA LEU A 164 -4.35 -0.65 -8.02
C LEU A 164 -2.88 -0.71 -8.40
N THR A 165 -2.42 0.29 -9.17
CA THR A 165 -1.06 0.29 -9.72
C THR A 165 0.03 0.52 -8.69
N LYS A 166 -0.27 1.01 -7.48
CA LYS A 166 0.70 1.11 -6.36
C LYS A 166 1.44 -0.20 -6.07
N ASN A 167 0.82 -1.35 -6.33
CA ASN A 167 1.43 -2.66 -6.13
C ASN A 167 1.11 -3.59 -7.32
N ILE A 168 2.14 -4.11 -7.99
CA ILE A 168 1.97 -5.02 -9.13
C ILE A 168 1.16 -6.27 -8.77
N ASP A 169 1.33 -6.82 -7.57
CA ASP A 169 0.60 -8.02 -7.13
C ASP A 169 -0.89 -7.70 -6.93
N LEU A 170 -1.22 -6.47 -6.53
CA LEU A 170 -2.61 -6.02 -6.43
C LEU A 170 -3.25 -5.88 -7.83
N VAL A 171 -2.50 -5.34 -8.81
CA VAL A 171 -2.95 -5.30 -10.21
C VAL A 171 -3.19 -6.70 -10.75
N GLU A 172 -2.20 -7.59 -10.62
CA GLU A 172 -2.31 -8.97 -11.10
C GLU A 172 -3.47 -9.73 -10.43
N PHE A 173 -3.69 -9.48 -9.14
CA PHE A 173 -4.82 -10.04 -8.40
C PHE A 173 -6.15 -9.51 -8.94
N TYR A 174 -6.27 -8.18 -9.11
CA TYR A 174 -7.46 -7.55 -9.65
C TYR A 174 -7.81 -8.06 -11.04
N GLU A 175 -6.83 -8.14 -11.96
CA GLU A 175 -7.07 -8.61 -13.32
C GLU A 175 -7.63 -10.04 -13.33
N LYS A 176 -7.06 -10.95 -12.53
CA LYS A 176 -7.55 -12.33 -12.41
C LYS A 176 -8.93 -12.44 -11.78
N VAL A 177 -9.29 -11.51 -10.88
CA VAL A 177 -10.65 -11.42 -10.31
C VAL A 177 -11.62 -10.86 -11.36
N ALA A 178 -11.24 -9.81 -12.07
CA ALA A 178 -12.04 -9.11 -13.09
C ALA A 178 -12.35 -9.99 -14.31
N GLU A 179 -11.54 -11.01 -14.59
CA GLU A 179 -11.85 -12.06 -15.58
C GLU A 179 -13.05 -12.94 -15.17
N LYS A 180 -13.30 -13.09 -13.86
CA LYS A 180 -14.29 -14.04 -13.32
C LYS A 180 -15.55 -13.38 -12.75
N ILE A 181 -15.52 -12.07 -12.51
CA ILE A 181 -16.65 -11.28 -12.01
C ILE A 181 -16.62 -9.86 -12.60
N ASN A 182 -17.74 -9.14 -12.54
CA ASN A 182 -17.83 -7.78 -13.07
C ASN A 182 -16.71 -6.88 -12.48
N PRO A 183 -15.87 -6.24 -13.32
CA PRO A 183 -14.72 -5.46 -12.86
C PRO A 183 -15.08 -4.29 -11.95
N HIS A 184 -16.16 -3.56 -12.24
CA HIS A 184 -16.63 -2.44 -11.41
C HIS A 184 -17.12 -2.90 -10.04
N PHE A 185 -17.78 -4.06 -9.99
CA PHE A 185 -18.20 -4.64 -8.73
C PHE A 185 -17.00 -5.11 -7.90
N ALA A 186 -15.99 -5.73 -8.52
CA ALA A 186 -14.79 -6.21 -7.82
C ALA A 186 -13.88 -5.09 -7.33
N LEU A 187 -13.84 -3.95 -8.03
CA LEU A 187 -12.92 -2.85 -7.77
C LEU A 187 -12.89 -2.40 -6.31
N PRO A 188 -14.01 -1.98 -5.68
CA PRO A 188 -13.99 -1.56 -4.27
C PRO A 188 -13.63 -2.70 -3.31
N TRP A 189 -13.90 -3.96 -3.67
CA TRP A 189 -13.48 -5.09 -2.85
C TRP A 189 -11.97 -5.29 -2.86
N VAL A 190 -11.30 -4.94 -3.96
CA VAL A 190 -9.84 -5.05 -4.09
C VAL A 190 -9.15 -3.77 -3.58
N THR A 191 -9.61 -2.58 -3.96
CA THR A 191 -8.99 -1.30 -3.59
C THR A 191 -9.31 -0.84 -2.18
N VAL A 192 -10.41 -1.32 -1.57
CA VAL A 192 -10.80 -0.92 -0.22
C VAL A 192 -10.77 -2.11 0.74
N GLU A 193 -11.57 -3.15 0.50
CA GLU A 193 -11.76 -4.20 1.51
C GLU A 193 -10.56 -5.13 1.66
N LEU A 194 -9.93 -5.52 0.55
CA LEU A 194 -8.70 -6.32 0.57
C LEU A 194 -7.54 -5.52 1.19
N LEU A 195 -7.36 -4.25 0.80
CA LEU A 195 -6.34 -3.40 1.43
C LEU A 195 -6.59 -3.19 2.93
N ARG A 196 -7.86 -2.99 3.36
CA ARG A 196 -8.24 -2.94 4.78
C ARG A 196 -7.81 -4.22 5.50
N PHE A 197 -8.13 -5.37 4.92
CA PHE A 197 -7.78 -6.68 5.46
C PHE A 197 -6.26 -6.87 5.58
N LEU A 198 -5.49 -6.52 4.55
CA LEU A 198 -4.02 -6.61 4.55
C LEU A 198 -3.40 -5.69 5.61
N ASN A 199 -3.85 -4.44 5.68
CA ASN A 199 -3.36 -3.45 6.63
C ASN A 199 -3.66 -3.84 8.07
N TYR A 200 -4.88 -4.34 8.36
CA TYR A 200 -5.26 -4.80 9.70
C TYR A 200 -4.35 -5.94 10.19
N ASN A 201 -3.99 -6.87 9.30
CA ASN A 201 -3.11 -7.99 9.60
C ASN A 201 -1.62 -7.66 9.44
N GLN A 202 -1.25 -6.42 9.10
CA GLN A 202 0.12 -5.98 8.83
C GLN A 202 0.87 -6.90 7.84
N THR A 203 0.17 -7.36 6.82
CA THR A 203 0.65 -8.34 5.84
C THR A 203 0.51 -7.82 4.41
N SER A 204 1.02 -8.58 3.45
CA SER A 204 0.99 -8.29 2.02
C SER A 204 0.49 -9.51 1.23
N LEU A 205 0.06 -9.31 -0.02
CA LEU A 205 -0.55 -10.38 -0.83
C LEU A 205 0.39 -11.57 -1.06
N ASP A 206 1.69 -11.32 -1.17
CA ASP A 206 2.75 -12.32 -1.31
C ASP A 206 2.96 -13.18 -0.05
N LYS A 207 2.45 -12.73 1.11
CA LYS A 207 2.65 -13.40 2.41
C LYS A 207 1.44 -14.19 2.90
N ILE A 208 0.35 -14.20 2.14
CA ILE A 208 -0.89 -14.90 2.52
C ILE A 208 -1.28 -15.94 1.46
N ASP A 209 -1.85 -17.06 1.90
CA ASP A 209 -2.42 -18.08 1.00
C ASP A 209 -3.84 -17.68 0.59
N LEU A 210 -3.95 -16.56 -0.14
CA LEU A 210 -5.22 -16.05 -0.67
C LEU A 210 -5.44 -16.54 -2.10
N LYS A 211 -6.33 -17.53 -2.26
CA LYS A 211 -6.71 -18.05 -3.57
C LYS A 211 -7.74 -17.14 -4.24
N ILE A 212 -7.54 -16.90 -5.53
CA ILE A 212 -8.44 -16.09 -6.36
C ILE A 212 -9.84 -16.69 -6.37
N GLU A 213 -9.94 -18.02 -6.42
CA GLU A 213 -11.22 -18.75 -6.43
C GLU A 213 -12.04 -18.51 -5.17
N HIS A 214 -11.39 -18.47 -4.01
CA HIS A 214 -12.05 -18.21 -2.73
C HIS A 214 -12.59 -16.77 -2.68
N PHE A 215 -11.78 -15.80 -3.10
CA PHE A 215 -12.17 -14.40 -3.15
C PHE A 215 -13.31 -14.17 -4.15
N VAL A 216 -13.21 -14.72 -5.36
CA VAL A 216 -14.27 -14.63 -6.38
C VAL A 216 -15.56 -15.29 -5.91
N SER A 217 -15.48 -16.45 -5.24
CA SER A 217 -16.65 -17.12 -4.67
C SER A 217 -17.35 -16.23 -3.64
N LEU A 218 -16.58 -15.61 -2.73
CA LEU A 218 -17.10 -14.65 -1.76
C LEU A 218 -17.83 -13.49 -2.44
N LEU A 219 -17.23 -12.91 -3.49
CA LEU A 219 -17.85 -11.80 -4.23
C LEU A 219 -19.12 -12.22 -4.96
N LYS A 220 -19.18 -13.45 -5.51
CA LYS A 220 -20.40 -13.99 -6.12
C LYS A 220 -21.54 -14.12 -5.11
N LEU A 221 -21.26 -14.60 -3.89
CA LEU A 221 -22.29 -14.68 -2.84
C LEU A 221 -22.89 -13.31 -2.51
N VAL A 222 -22.09 -12.24 -2.52
CA VAL A 222 -22.58 -10.87 -2.32
C VAL A 222 -23.38 -10.40 -3.53
N LYS A 223 -22.85 -10.61 -4.75
CA LYS A 223 -23.48 -10.17 -5.99
C LYS A 223 -24.83 -10.83 -6.21
N ASP A 224 -24.95 -12.11 -5.88
CA ASP A 224 -26.18 -12.90 -5.99
C ASP A 224 -27.17 -12.60 -4.84
N GLY A 225 -26.79 -11.71 -3.91
CA GLY A 225 -27.63 -11.31 -2.78
C GLY A 225 -27.78 -12.36 -1.68
N LYS A 226 -27.04 -13.48 -1.77
CA LYS A 226 -27.07 -14.56 -0.77
C LYS A 226 -26.54 -14.12 0.58
N ILE A 227 -25.58 -13.20 0.60
CA ILE A 227 -25.01 -12.64 1.83
C ILE A 227 -24.93 -11.12 1.76
N THR A 228 -24.91 -10.47 2.92
CA THR A 228 -24.72 -9.01 2.99
C THR A 228 -23.24 -8.64 2.79
N PRO A 229 -22.94 -7.42 2.34
CA PRO A 229 -21.57 -6.92 2.31
C PRO A 229 -20.89 -6.98 3.69
N LEU A 230 -21.63 -6.70 4.77
CA LEU A 230 -21.11 -6.79 6.14
C LEU A 230 -20.70 -8.22 6.51
N LYS A 231 -21.48 -9.22 6.11
CA LYS A 231 -21.13 -10.62 6.33
C LYS A 231 -19.92 -11.04 5.50
N ALA A 232 -19.82 -10.56 4.27
CA ALA A 232 -18.67 -10.84 3.41
C ALA A 232 -17.37 -10.25 3.96
N LYS A 233 -17.39 -9.04 4.51
CA LYS A 233 -16.23 -8.45 5.20
C LYS A 233 -15.75 -9.32 6.37
N GLU A 234 -16.68 -9.83 7.18
CA GLU A 234 -16.35 -10.74 8.27
C GLU A 234 -15.74 -12.06 7.79
N ILE A 235 -16.20 -12.58 6.65
CA ILE A 235 -15.62 -13.79 6.05
C ILE A 235 -14.22 -13.51 5.50
N LEU A 236 -14.02 -12.36 4.84
CA LEU A 236 -12.71 -11.94 4.35
C LEU A 236 -11.70 -11.81 5.51
N ASP A 237 -12.11 -11.28 6.66
CA ASP A 237 -11.25 -11.19 7.84
C ASP A 237 -10.79 -12.57 8.34
N LYS A 238 -11.55 -13.64 8.08
CA LYS A 238 -11.20 -15.02 8.42
C LYS A 238 -10.29 -15.69 7.40
N PHE A 239 -9.97 -15.04 6.28
CA PHE A 239 -9.03 -15.60 5.28
C PHE A 239 -7.57 -15.54 5.73
N TYR A 240 -7.27 -14.99 6.90
CA TYR A 240 -5.94 -15.00 7.47
C TYR A 240 -5.69 -16.24 8.36
N PRO A 241 -4.51 -16.90 8.27
CA PRO A 241 -3.45 -16.67 7.28
C PRO A 241 -3.72 -17.35 5.92
N LYS A 242 -4.72 -18.23 5.87
CA LYS A 242 -5.09 -19.02 4.70
C LYS A 242 -6.57 -18.88 4.37
N SER A 243 -6.84 -18.56 3.11
CA SER A 243 -8.20 -18.46 2.60
C SER A 243 -8.87 -19.84 2.50
N PHE A 244 -10.20 -19.84 2.58
CA PHE A 244 -11.03 -21.03 2.41
C PHE A 244 -12.18 -20.73 1.44
N MET A 245 -12.73 -21.78 0.85
CA MET A 245 -13.93 -21.65 0.02
C MET A 245 -15.11 -21.29 0.93
N PRO A 246 -15.82 -20.18 0.70
CA PRO A 246 -17.02 -19.86 1.46
C PRO A 246 -18.17 -20.77 0.99
N SER A 247 -18.16 -22.03 1.41
CA SER A 247 -19.30 -22.93 1.39
C SER A 247 -20.05 -22.83 2.72
N ASP A 248 -21.36 -23.07 2.72
CA ASP A 248 -22.20 -23.09 3.94
C ASP A 248 -22.27 -21.75 4.71
N VAL A 249 -22.43 -20.65 3.97
CA VAL A 249 -22.71 -19.35 4.59
C VAL A 249 -24.20 -19.19 4.85
N ASP A 250 -24.55 -18.85 6.09
CA ASP A 250 -25.92 -18.50 6.47
C ASP A 250 -26.50 -17.42 5.54
N GLU A 251 -27.61 -17.75 4.88
CA GLU A 251 -28.23 -16.85 3.90
C GLU A 251 -28.74 -15.55 4.54
N LYS A 252 -28.75 -14.50 3.73
CA LYS A 252 -29.29 -13.18 4.05
C LYS A 252 -30.76 -13.29 4.46
N ILE A 253 -31.08 -12.68 5.61
CA ILE A 253 -32.47 -12.53 6.05
C ILE A 253 -33.08 -11.40 5.20
N SER A 254 -33.97 -11.79 4.28
CA SER A 254 -34.63 -10.85 3.36
C SER A 254 -36.11 -10.64 3.68
N ASN A 255 -36.68 -11.44 4.59
CA ASN A 255 -38.08 -11.33 4.99
C ASN A 255 -38.29 -10.09 5.87
N HIS A 256 -39.09 -9.14 5.37
CA HIS A 256 -39.40 -7.89 6.07
C HIS A 256 -40.00 -8.12 7.46
N GLN A 257 -40.91 -9.10 7.59
CA GLN A 257 -41.58 -9.39 8.87
C GLN A 257 -40.61 -9.95 9.92
N GLU A 258 -39.63 -10.74 9.48
CA GLU A 258 -38.62 -11.30 10.36
C GLU A 258 -37.67 -10.22 10.86
N ILE A 259 -37.23 -9.30 9.98
CA ILE A 259 -36.41 -8.15 10.36
C ILE A 259 -37.21 -7.25 11.31
N GLU A 260 -38.48 -6.95 11.01
CA GLU A 260 -39.33 -6.11 11.86
C GLU A 260 -39.50 -6.70 13.27
N LYS A 261 -39.69 -8.02 13.38
CA LYS A 261 -39.77 -8.70 14.68
C LYS A 261 -38.48 -8.49 15.48
N ILE A 262 -37.32 -8.71 14.87
CA ILE A 262 -36.02 -8.54 15.53
C ILE A 262 -35.80 -7.07 15.94
N VAL A 263 -36.18 -6.11 15.10
CA VAL A 263 -36.09 -4.68 15.42
C VAL A 263 -36.94 -4.34 16.64
N LYS A 264 -38.21 -4.82 16.70
CA LYS A 264 -39.08 -4.62 17.87
C LYS A 264 -38.49 -5.22 19.14
N GLU A 265 -37.88 -6.40 19.05
CA GLU A 265 -37.18 -7.00 20.18
C GLU A 265 -36.00 -6.15 20.66
N VAL A 266 -35.17 -5.64 19.73
CA VAL A 266 -34.03 -4.78 20.09
C VAL A 266 -34.49 -3.46 20.74
N ILE A 267 -35.56 -2.85 20.23
CA ILE A 267 -36.17 -1.64 20.83
C ILE A 267 -36.62 -1.93 22.27
N ASN A 268 -37.30 -3.06 22.49
CA ASN A 268 -37.80 -3.47 23.80
C ASN A 268 -36.67 -3.78 24.80
N GLU A 269 -35.58 -4.39 24.34
CA GLU A 269 -34.39 -4.71 25.16
C GLU A 269 -33.57 -3.45 25.49
N ASN A 270 -33.64 -2.39 24.67
CA ASN A 270 -32.76 -1.22 24.76
C ASN A 270 -33.54 0.10 24.95
N LYS A 271 -34.52 0.12 25.85
CA LYS A 271 -35.41 1.28 26.10
C LYS A 271 -34.66 2.60 26.34
N LYS A 272 -33.53 2.56 27.05
CA LYS A 272 -32.71 3.75 27.32
C LYS A 272 -32.18 4.39 26.03
N ALA A 273 -31.73 3.58 25.07
CA ALA A 273 -31.25 4.09 23.79
C ALA A 273 -32.40 4.69 22.94
N VAL A 274 -33.62 4.18 23.09
CA VAL A 274 -34.82 4.75 22.45
C VAL A 274 -35.13 6.14 23.01
N GLU A 275 -35.09 6.29 24.35
CA GLU A 275 -35.27 7.59 24.99
C GLU A 275 -34.19 8.60 24.57
N ASP A 276 -32.94 8.17 24.50
CA ASP A 276 -31.82 9.04 24.11
C ASP A 276 -31.92 9.46 22.63
N TYR A 277 -32.43 8.58 21.75
CA TYR A 277 -32.78 8.93 20.37
C TYR A 277 -33.85 10.03 20.31
N HIS A 278 -34.94 9.90 21.08
CA HIS A 278 -36.00 10.93 21.12
C HIS A 278 -35.55 12.27 21.73
N LYS A 279 -34.46 12.27 22.52
CA LYS A 279 -33.80 13.50 23.01
C LYS A 279 -32.88 14.15 21.95
N GLY A 280 -32.77 13.55 20.76
CA GLY A 280 -31.95 14.05 19.66
C GLY A 280 -30.53 13.47 19.61
N GLU A 281 -30.21 12.46 20.41
CA GLU A 281 -28.88 11.84 20.38
C GLU A 281 -28.74 10.82 19.24
N GLN A 282 -28.22 11.29 18.11
CA GLN A 282 -28.10 10.49 16.89
C GLN A 282 -27.24 9.21 17.07
N LYS A 283 -26.29 9.21 18.01
CA LYS A 283 -25.47 8.03 18.35
C LYS A 283 -26.31 6.85 18.88
N ALA A 284 -27.46 7.13 19.50
CA ALA A 284 -28.34 6.08 20.00
C ALA A 284 -28.97 5.26 18.86
N PHE A 285 -29.22 5.89 17.71
CA PHE A 285 -29.67 5.20 16.50
C PHE A 285 -28.60 4.22 15.98
N ASP A 286 -27.34 4.68 15.90
CA ASP A 286 -26.23 3.83 15.43
C ASP A 286 -25.97 2.67 16.39
N PHE A 287 -26.14 2.87 17.70
CA PHE A 287 -26.08 1.81 18.70
C PHE A 287 -27.17 0.74 18.48
N LEU A 288 -28.43 1.16 18.29
CA LEU A 288 -29.54 0.25 18.01
C LEU A 288 -29.33 -0.52 16.70
N MET A 289 -28.82 0.15 15.65
CA MET A 289 -28.42 -0.51 14.40
C MET A 289 -27.33 -1.56 14.63
N GLY A 290 -26.32 -1.26 15.44
CA GLY A 290 -25.30 -2.21 15.84
C GLY A 290 -25.88 -3.46 16.50
N LYS A 291 -26.84 -3.28 17.41
CA LYS A 291 -27.53 -4.39 18.11
C LYS A 291 -28.38 -5.24 17.18
N ILE A 292 -29.08 -4.64 16.22
CA ILE A 292 -29.83 -5.39 15.19
C ILE A 292 -28.87 -6.23 14.33
N MET A 293 -27.75 -5.65 13.90
CA MET A 293 -26.75 -6.39 13.11
C MET A 293 -26.11 -7.51 13.93
N GLU A 294 -25.84 -7.31 15.21
CA GLU A 294 -25.33 -8.34 16.12
C GLU A 294 -26.32 -9.51 16.27
N LYS A 295 -27.59 -9.20 16.59
CA LYS A 295 -28.65 -10.18 16.81
C LYS A 295 -28.99 -10.99 15.54
N THR A 296 -28.88 -10.36 14.38
CA THR A 296 -29.06 -11.02 13.07
C THR A 296 -27.77 -11.69 12.55
N LYS A 297 -26.66 -11.65 13.31
CA LYS A 297 -25.33 -12.12 12.88
C LYS A 297 -24.90 -11.52 11.52
N LYS A 298 -25.25 -10.25 11.30
CA LYS A 298 -25.05 -9.45 10.08
C LYS A 298 -25.77 -9.99 8.84
N ARG A 299 -26.78 -10.84 9.01
CA ARG A 299 -27.55 -11.43 7.90
C ARG A 299 -28.68 -10.53 7.42
N ALA A 300 -29.18 -9.61 8.24
CA ALA A 300 -30.22 -8.67 7.81
C ALA A 300 -29.66 -7.59 6.88
N ASP A 301 -30.45 -7.20 5.89
CA ASP A 301 -30.10 -6.07 5.02
C ASP A 301 -30.02 -4.78 5.82
N PHE A 302 -28.87 -4.10 5.78
CA PHE A 302 -28.65 -2.89 6.55
C PHE A 302 -29.61 -1.75 6.17
N LYS A 303 -29.94 -1.59 4.88
CA LYS A 303 -30.85 -0.53 4.42
C LYS A 303 -32.27 -0.81 4.90
N VAL A 304 -32.74 -2.04 4.72
CA VAL A 304 -34.08 -2.45 5.16
C VAL A 304 -34.22 -2.35 6.68
N ALA A 305 -33.25 -2.85 7.44
CA ALA A 305 -33.25 -2.74 8.90
C ALA A 305 -33.24 -1.27 9.37
N ARG A 306 -32.49 -0.41 8.68
CA ARG A 306 -32.45 1.03 8.98
C ARG A 306 -33.79 1.72 8.72
N GLU A 307 -34.45 1.41 7.61
CA GLU A 307 -35.78 1.96 7.27
C GLU A 307 -36.84 1.51 8.28
N ILE A 308 -36.84 0.23 8.64
CA ILE A 308 -37.78 -0.31 9.64
C ILE A 308 -37.53 0.32 11.02
N LEU A 309 -36.26 0.40 11.46
CA LEU A 309 -35.93 1.02 12.74
C LEU A 309 -36.38 2.47 12.78
N LYS A 310 -36.10 3.23 11.71
CA LYS A 310 -36.53 4.63 11.61
C LYS A 310 -38.05 4.75 11.71
N LYS A 311 -38.80 3.93 10.97
CA LYS A 311 -40.28 3.93 10.99
C LYS A 311 -40.88 3.53 12.35
N LEU A 312 -40.18 2.70 13.14
CA LEU A 312 -40.65 2.28 14.46
C LEU A 312 -40.28 3.26 15.58
N LEU A 313 -39.33 4.18 15.33
CA LEU A 313 -38.90 5.22 16.26
C LEU A 313 -39.52 6.60 15.94
N GLU A 314 -40.16 6.76 14.78
CA GLU A 314 -40.99 7.92 14.41
C GLU A 314 -42.45 7.69 14.81
#